data_AF-A0A7C5D177-F1
#
_entry.id   AF-A0A7C5D177-F1
#
_cell.length_a   1.000
_cell.length_b   1.000
_cell.length_c   1.000
_cell.angle_alpha   90.00
_cell.angle_beta   90.00
_cell.angle_gamma   90.00
#
_symmetry.space_group_name_H-M   'P 1'
#
loop_
_entity.id
_entity.type
_entity.pdbx_description
1 polymer ?
#
loop_
_entity_poly.entity_id
_entity_poly.type
_entity_poly.pdbx_seq_one_letter_code
_entity_poly.pdbx_strand_id
1 'polypeptide(L)' 'DMCHDLECARAGGIRAVAVLTGYNTRSQLLKSNPDLVVDNLKVLMELLREHNIGLPSEAFIPLGERT' A
#
# COMPACT_ATOMS: atom_id res chain seq x y z
N ASP A 1 3.32 3.36 4.00
CA ASP A 1 4.75 3.56 4.32
C ASP A 1 4.96 3.78 5.83
N MET A 2 3.87 3.73 6.60
CA MET A 2 3.91 3.68 8.06
C MET A 2 3.49 2.30 8.59
N CYS A 3 4.05 1.92 9.74
CA CYS A 3 3.76 0.63 10.38
C CYS A 3 2.27 0.47 10.72
N HIS A 4 1.62 1.56 11.15
CA HIS A 4 0.19 1.58 11.45
C HIS A 4 -0.69 1.26 10.23
N ASP A 5 -0.29 1.68 9.01
CA ASP A 5 -1.03 1.36 7.79
C ASP A 5 -0.97 -0.15 7.51
N LEU A 6 0.21 -0.75 7.69
CA LEU A 6 0.43 -2.19 7.51
C LEU A 6 -0.37 -3.01 8.53
N GLU A 7 -0.37 -2.58 9.79
CA GLU A 7 -1.15 -3.21 10.85
C GLU A 7 -2.65 -3.14 10.59
N CYS A 8 -3.14 -2.00 10.11
CA CYS A 8 -4.54 -1.81 9.74
C CYS A 8 -4.95 -2.73 8.57
N ALA A 9 -4.15 -2.77 7.50
CA ALA A 9 -4.41 -3.63 6.35
C ALA A 9 -4.44 -5.12 6.77
N ARG A 10 -3.49 -5.55 7.61
CA ARG A 10 -3.45 -6.91 8.15
C ARG A 10 -4.66 -7.22 9.02
N ALA A 11 -5.08 -6.31 9.89
CA ALA A 11 -6.30 -6.48 10.70
C ALA A 11 -7.55 -6.62 9.82
N GLY A 12 -7.57 -5.97 8.65
CA GLY A 12 -8.61 -6.11 7.64
C GLY A 12 -8.47 -7.32 6.71
N GLY A 13 -7.42 -8.15 6.86
CA GLY A 13 -7.16 -9.29 5.96
C GLY A 13 -6.76 -8.89 4.53
N ILE A 14 -6.27 -7.67 4.34
CA ILE A 14 -5.88 -7.12 3.03
C ILE A 14 -4.36 -7.20 2.90
N ARG A 15 -3.87 -7.56 1.70
CA ARG A 15 -2.44 -7.53 1.39
C ARG A 15 -1.90 -6.11 1.39
N ALA A 16 -0.72 -5.93 1.96
CA ALA A 16 -0.09 -4.63 2.14
C ALA A 16 1.33 -4.59 1.56
N VAL A 17 1.63 -3.51 0.85
CA VAL A 17 2.97 -3.23 0.32
C VAL A 17 3.59 -2.08 1.11
N ALA A 18 4.76 -2.32 1.68
CA ALA A 18 5.56 -1.28 2.31
C ALA A 18 6.43 -0.58 1.25
N VAL A 19 6.27 0.73 1.10
CA VAL A 19 7.08 1.56 0.21
C VAL A 19 8.00 2.43 1.07
N LEU A 20 9.32 2.43 0.83
CA LEU A 20 10.31 3.14 1.64
C LEU A 20 10.39 4.65 1.33
N THR A 21 9.24 5.32 1.26
CA THR A 21 9.13 6.78 1.00
C THR A 21 8.74 7.59 2.23
N GLY A 22 8.39 6.93 3.35
CA GLY A 22 7.89 7.57 4.56
C GLY A 22 8.93 7.67 5.69
N TYR A 23 8.45 7.99 6.90
CA TYR A 23 9.28 8.18 8.09
C TYR A 23 9.77 6.88 8.75
N ASN A 24 9.09 5.74 8.52
CA ASN A 24 9.53 4.48 9.09
C ASN A 24 10.71 3.89 8.31
N THR A 25 11.71 3.43 9.05
CA THR A 25 12.84 2.68 8.49
C THR A 25 12.40 1.31 7.98
N ARG A 26 13.17 0.73 7.06
CA ARG A 26 12.95 -0.63 6.56
C ARG A 26 12.79 -1.65 7.69
N SER A 27 13.66 -1.58 8.70
CA SER A 27 13.63 -2.49 9.85
C SER A 27 12.39 -2.35 10.71
N GLN A 28 11.80 -1.15 10.80
CA GLN A 28 10.52 -0.94 11.47
C GLN A 28 9.37 -1.55 10.66
N LEU A 29 9.32 -1.28 9.35
CA LEU A 29 8.26 -1.80 8.48
C LEU A 29 8.25 -3.32 8.41
N LEU A 30 9.42 -3.97 8.38
CA LEU A 30 9.51 -5.44 8.39
C LEU A 30 8.89 -6.08 9.64
N LYS A 31 8.92 -5.40 10.79
CA LYS A 31 8.27 -5.90 12.02
C LYS A 31 6.74 -5.93 11.92
N SER A 32 6.17 -5.11 11.05
CA SER A 32 4.72 -5.08 10.79
C SER A 32 4.28 -6.12 9.74
N ASN A 33 5.18 -6.99 9.28
CA ASN A 33 4.92 -8.12 8.36
C ASN A 33 4.19 -7.73 7.05
N PRO A 34 4.77 -6.85 6.23
CA PRO A 34 4.25 -6.54 4.90
C PRO A 34 4.39 -7.73 3.95
N ASP A 35 3.49 -7.85 2.97
CA ASP A 35 3.57 -8.88 1.94
C ASP A 35 4.70 -8.61 0.92
N LEU A 36 5.03 -7.32 0.74
CA LEU A 36 6.10 -6.88 -0.15
C LEU A 36 6.73 -5.59 0.38
N VAL A 37 8.05 -5.44 0.23
CA VAL A 37 8.77 -4.19 0.54
C VAL A 37 9.49 -3.71 -0.71
N VAL A 38 9.30 -2.45 -1.07
CA VAL A 38 9.94 -1.82 -2.24
C VAL A 38 10.58 -0.49 -1.86
N ASP A 39 11.70 -0.17 -2.50
CA ASP A 39 12.52 0.98 -2.13
C ASP A 39 11.87 2.32 -2.47
N ASN A 40 11.01 2.37 -3.50
CA ASN A 40 10.33 3.58 -3.91
C ASN A 40 9.13 3.27 -4.80
N LEU A 41 8.36 4.32 -5.11
CA LEU A 41 7.17 4.23 -5.97
C LEU A 41 7.49 3.80 -7.40
N LYS A 42 8.68 4.12 -7.94
CA LYS A 42 9.04 3.72 -9.30
C LYS A 42 9.08 2.19 -9.42
N VAL A 43 9.74 1.52 -8.48
CA VAL A 43 9.78 0.04 -8.42
C VAL A 43 8.37 -0.54 -8.29
N LEU A 44 7.53 0.05 -7.43
CA LEU A 44 6.14 -0.40 -7.30
C LEU A 44 5.37 -0.30 -8.62
N MET A 45 5.49 0.85 -9.31
CA MET A 45 4.79 1.08 -10.59
C MET A 45 5.28 0.14 -11.70
N GLU A 46 6.57 -0.20 -11.71
CA GLU A 46 7.14 -1.19 -12.63
C GLU A 46 6.53 -2.58 -12.37
N LEU A 47 6.50 -3.04 -11.11
CA LEU A 47 5.88 -4.32 -10.74
C LEU A 47 4.39 -4.38 -11.09
N LEU A 48 3.63 -3.32 -10.81
CA LEU A 48 2.21 -3.26 -11.17
C LEU A 48 2.00 -3.39 -12.68
N ARG A 49 2.85 -2.71 -13.47
CA ARG A 49 2.78 -2.76 -14.94
C ARG A 49 3.16 -4.14 -15.47
N GLU A 50 4.25 -4.74 -14.97
CA GLU A 50 4.73 -6.06 -15.36
C GLU A 50 3.68 -7.15 -15.12
N HIS A 51 2.90 -7.02 -14.04
CA HIS A 51 1.84 -7.97 -13.68
C HIS A 51 0.45 -7.58 -14.20
N ASN A 52 0.34 -6.57 -15.08
CA ASN A 52 -0.92 -6.06 -15.60
C ASN A 52 -1.96 -5.75 -14.50
N ILE A 53 -1.49 -5.30 -13.33
CA ILE A 53 -2.34 -4.91 -12.21
C ILE A 53 -2.81 -3.47 -12.48
N GLY A 54 -4.04 -3.34 -12.99
CA GLY A 54 -4.70 -2.06 -13.11
C GLY A 54 -5.10 -1.51 -11.74
N LEU A 55 -4.95 -0.19 -11.54
CA LEU A 55 -5.71 0.47 -10.48
C LEU A 55 -7.19 0.35 -10.81
N PRO A 56 -8.08 0.10 -9.83
CA PRO A 56 -9.51 0.12 -10.09
C PRO A 56 -9.87 1.44 -10.77
N SER A 57 -10.58 1.36 -11.91
CA SER A 57 -11.08 2.55 -12.60
C SER A 57 -12.13 3.19 -11.69
N GLU A 58 -11.69 4.15 -10.88
CA GLU A 58 -12.47 5.06 -10.06
C GLU A 58 -13.70 4.46 -9.35
N ALA A 59 -13.54 4.04 -8.11
CA ALA A 59 -14.59 4.27 -7.12
C ALA A 59 -14.57 5.76 -6.75
N PHE A 60 -14.94 6.62 -7.70
CA PHE A 60 -15.27 8.02 -7.40
C PHE A 60 -16.60 7.96 -6.65
N ILE A 61 -16.56 7.98 -5.33
CA ILE A 61 -17.74 8.28 -4.51
C ILE A 61 -17.75 9.80 -4.37
N PRO A 62 -18.68 10.52 -5.04
CA PRO A 62 -18.81 11.95 -4.82
C PRO A 62 -19.07 12.20 -3.33
N LEU A 63 -18.33 13.13 -2.72
CA LEU A 63 -18.70 13.68 -1.40
C LEU A 63 -20.02 14.47 -1.57
N GLY A 64 -21.15 13.78 -1.60
CA GLY A 64 -22.44 14.41 -1.86
C GLY A 64 -23.68 13.60 -1.47
N GLU A 65 -23.61 12.28 -1.35
CA GLU A 65 -24.77 11.46 -0.95
C GLU A 65 -24.49 10.69 0.34
N ARG A 66 -24.44 11.42 1.45
CA ARG A 66 -24.77 10.88 2.77
C ARG A 66 -26.08 11.54 3.17
N THR A 67 -27.19 10.86 2.89
CA THR A 67 -28.51 11.17 3.48
C THR A 67 -28.47 11.05 4.99
#